data_AF-A0A133VFV6-F1
#
_entry.id   AF-A0A133VFV6-F1
#
_cell.length_a   1.000
_cell.length_b   1.000
_cell.length_c   1.000
_cell.angle_alpha   90.00
_cell.angle_beta   90.00
_cell.angle_gamma   90.00
#
_symmetry.space_group_name_H-M   'P 1'
#
loop_
_entity.id
_entity.type
_entity.pdbx_description
1 polymer ?
#
loop_
_entity_poly.entity_id
_entity_poly.type
_entity_poly.pdbx_seq_one_letter_code
_entity_poly.pdbx_strand_id
1 'polypeptide(L)' 'IDLIINTPVGKGAKSDEFEIRSTAASFGIPYITTLAGATAAVNAIKRMRKGTIRVKPIQEYEEEI' A
#
# COMPACT_ATOMS: atom_id res chain seq x y z
N ILE A 1 8.55 -11.96 5.49
CA ILE A 1 8.38 -10.49 5.37
C ILE A 1 7.08 -10.30 4.62
N ASP A 2 6.07 -9.69 5.25
CA ASP A 2 4.73 -9.59 4.67
C ASP A 2 4.46 -8.25 3.96
N LEU A 3 5.28 -7.23 4.26
CA LEU A 3 5.21 -5.90 3.67
C LEU A 3 6.56 -5.19 3.84
N ILE A 4 6.98 -4.44 2.83
CA ILE A 4 8.14 -3.53 2.89
C ILE A 4 7.66 -2.09 2.78
N ILE A 5 8.18 -1.20 3.63
CA ILE A 5 8.02 0.26 3.46
C ILE A 5 9.40 0.81 3.14
N ASN A 6 9.60 1.19 1.87
CA ASN A 6 10.84 1.77 1.38
C ASN A 6 10.55 3.21 0.99
N THR A 7 10.89 4.20 1.81
CA THR A 7 10.62 5.61 1.52
C THR A 7 11.90 6.33 1.09
N PRO A 8 12.21 6.36 -0.22
CA PRO A 8 13.36 7.08 -0.76
C PRO A 8 13.48 8.50 -0.25
N VAL A 9 14.71 8.94 0.05
CA VAL A 9 15.03 10.35 0.22
C VAL A 9 16.26 10.72 -0.63
N GLY A 10 16.13 11.77 -1.46
CA GLY A 10 17.23 12.32 -2.25
C GLY A 10 17.41 11.73 -3.66
N LYS A 11 18.30 12.35 -4.46
CA LYS A 11 18.56 11.99 -5.88
C LYS A 11 19.48 10.77 -6.08
N GLY A 12 20.19 10.34 -5.03
CA GLY A 12 21.30 9.36 -5.11
C GLY A 12 20.98 7.93 -4.68
N ALA A 13 19.81 7.67 -4.11
CA ALA A 13 19.45 6.36 -3.57
C ALA A 13 18.95 5.35 -4.64
N LYS A 14 19.33 5.54 -5.92
CA LYS A 14 18.71 4.81 -7.03
C LYS A 14 19.14 3.35 -7.14
N SER A 15 20.37 2.98 -6.77
CA SER A 15 20.83 1.60 -6.89
C SER A 15 20.16 0.71 -5.85
N ASP A 16 20.32 1.05 -4.58
CA ASP A 16 19.95 0.15 -3.49
C ASP A 16 18.43 0.04 -3.38
N GLU A 17 17.72 1.14 -3.63
CA GLU A 17 16.26 1.09 -3.66
C GLU A 17 15.71 0.34 -4.87
N PHE A 18 16.41 0.37 -6.01
CA PHE A 18 16.03 -0.44 -7.16
C PHE A 18 16.15 -1.91 -6.81
N GLU A 19 17.28 -2.33 -6.21
CA GLU A 19 17.51 -3.70 -5.79
C GLU A 19 16.49 -4.17 -4.74
N ILE A 20 16.16 -3.33 -3.75
CA ILE A 20 15.14 -3.65 -2.76
C ILE A 20 13.78 -3.88 -3.44
N ARG A 21 13.37 -3.00 -4.36
CA ARG A 21 12.07 -3.11 -5.04
C ARG A 21 12.03 -4.28 -6.03
N SER A 22 13.09 -4.50 -6.80
CA SER A 22 13.17 -5.60 -7.76
C SER A 22 13.16 -6.95 -7.04
N THR A 23 13.88 -7.04 -5.92
CA THR A 23 13.89 -8.22 -5.06
C THR A 23 12.52 -8.43 -4.44
N ALA A 24 11.90 -7.40 -3.84
CA ALA A 24 10.56 -7.50 -3.26
C ALA A 24 9.52 -7.99 -4.28
N ALA A 25 9.54 -7.43 -5.50
CA ALA A 25 8.67 -7.87 -6.59
C ALA A 25 8.92 -9.33 -6.98
N SER A 26 10.20 -9.74 -7.09
CA SER A 26 10.58 -11.11 -7.46
C SER A 26 10.12 -12.15 -6.43
N PHE A 27 10.07 -11.77 -5.15
CA PHE A 27 9.55 -12.61 -4.07
C PHE A 27 8.03 -12.47 -3.83
N GLY A 28 7.34 -11.65 -4.62
CA GLY A 28 5.91 -11.40 -4.43
C GLY A 28 5.57 -10.68 -3.13
N ILE A 29 6.54 -9.98 -2.53
CA ILE A 29 6.35 -9.22 -1.29
C ILE A 29 5.82 -7.83 -1.66
N PRO A 30 4.63 -7.43 -1.18
CA PRO A 30 4.12 -6.08 -1.37
C PRO A 30 5.09 -5.03 -0.81
N TYR A 31 5.28 -3.93 -1.54
CA TYR A 31 6.12 -2.83 -1.08
C TYR A 31 5.47 -1.46 -1.34
N ILE A 32 5.71 -0.51 -0.43
CA ILE A 32 5.18 0.85 -0.49
C ILE A 32 6.35 1.83 -0.56
N THR A 33 6.26 2.78 -1.50
CA THR A 33 7.36 3.73 -1.78
C THR A 33 7.16 5.14 -1.22
N THR A 34 6.00 5.43 -0.63
CA THR A 34 5.66 6.78 -0.19
C THR A 34 5.11 6.77 1.24
N LEU A 35 5.40 7.83 1.99
CA LEU A 35 4.83 8.01 3.34
C LEU A 35 3.31 8.10 3.31
N ALA A 36 2.74 8.72 2.26
CA ALA A 36 1.29 8.79 2.06
C ALA A 36 0.68 7.39 1.87
N GLY A 37 1.28 6.56 1.02
CA GLY A 37 0.88 5.17 0.83
C GLY A 37 1.00 4.35 2.11
N ALA A 38 2.07 4.56 2.89
CA ALA A 38 2.28 3.85 4.15
C ALA A 38 1.21 4.23 5.18
N THR A 39 0.88 5.52 5.26
CA THR A 39 -0.20 6.03 6.12
C THR A 39 -1.55 5.44 5.71
N ALA A 40 -1.84 5.39 4.40
CA ALA A 40 -3.07 4.78 3.89
C ALA A 40 -3.16 3.29 4.23
N ALA A 41 -2.07 2.53 4.07
CA ALA A 41 -2.02 1.10 4.42
C ALA A 41 -2.26 0.87 5.92
N VAL A 42 -1.64 1.67 6.80
CA VAL A 42 -1.88 1.60 8.25
C VAL A 42 -3.35 1.87 8.58
N ASN A 43 -3.96 2.88 7.96
CA ASN A 43 -5.37 3.20 8.17
C ASN A 43 -6.30 2.09 7.69
N ALA A 44 -6.01 1.50 6.53
CA ALA A 44 -6.74 0.35 6.00
C ALA A 44 -6.65 -0.85 6.94
N ILE A 45 -5.44 -1.22 7.39
CA ILE A 45 -5.23 -2.31 8.35
C ILE A 45 -5.99 -2.04 9.65
N LYS A 46 -5.91 -0.82 10.20
CA LYS A 46 -6.67 -0.44 11.40
C LYS A 46 -8.19 -0.59 11.19
N ARG A 47 -8.70 -0.21 10.03
CA ARG A 47 -10.12 -0.36 9.70
C ARG A 47 -10.53 -1.83 9.57
N MET A 48 -9.72 -2.64 8.89
CA MET A 48 -9.95 -4.08 8.74
C MET A 48 -9.95 -4.81 10.10
N ARG A 49 -9.06 -4.41 11.02
CA ARG A 49 -9.02 -4.99 12.38
C ARG A 49 -10.25 -4.64 13.23
N LYS A 50 -11.02 -3.60 12.88
CA LYS A 50 -12.24 -3.20 13.60
C LYS A 50 -13.48 -4.00 13.20
N GLY A 51 -13.39 -4.91 12.23
CA GLY A 51 -14.50 -5.77 11.82
C GLY A 51 -14.86 -5.64 10.34
N THR A 52 -16.09 -6.00 10.02
CA THR A 52 -16.54 -6.28 8.65
C THR A 52 -16.56 -5.07 7.74
N ILE A 53 -15.98 -5.23 6.56
CA ILE A 53 -16.17 -4.33 5.42
C ILE A 53 -17.58 -4.55 4.89
N ARG A 54 -18.34 -3.46 4.74
CA ARG A 54 -19.64 -3.50 4.06
C ARG A 54 -19.40 -3.31 2.57
N VAL A 55 -20.11 -4.09 1.76
CA VAL A 55 -20.14 -3.95 0.31
C VAL A 55 -21.48 -3.36 -0.09
N LYS A 56 -21.50 -2.59 -1.17
CA LYS A 56 -22.70 -2.10 -1.83
C LYS A 56 -22.57 -2.39 -3.34
N PRO A 57 -23.65 -2.83 -4.01
CA PRO A 57 -23.71 -2.86 -5.48
C PRO A 57 -23.40 -1.49 -6.08
N ILE A 58 -22.83 -1.46 -7.28
CA ILE A 58 -22.47 -0.19 -7.93
C ILE A 58 -23.70 0.68 -8.21
N GLN A 59 -24.85 0.07 -8.48
CA GLN A 59 -26.12 0.74 -8.76
C GLN A 59 -26.59 1.60 -7.57
N GLU A 60 -26.37 1.14 -6.32
CA GLU A 60 -26.75 1.90 -5.12
C GLU A 60 -25.97 3.22 -4.97
N TYR A 61 -24.79 3.34 -5.60
CA TYR A 61 -24.02 4.59 -5.57
C TYR A 61 -24.54 5.63 -6.58
N GLU A 62 -25.20 5.19 -7.65
CA GLU A 62 -25.75 6.10 -8.68
C GLU A 62 -27.06 6.76 -8.22
N GLU A 63 -27.82 6.10 -7.32
CA GLU A 63 -29.06 6.63 -6.74
C GLU A 63 -28.83 7.66 -5.61
N GLU A 64 -27.62 7.75 -5.04
CA GLU A 64 -27.26 8.71 -3.98
C GLU A 64 -26.79 10.08 -4.53
N ILE A 65 -26.78 10.28 -5.86
CA ILE A 65 -26.43 11.53 -6.56
C ILE A 65 -27.69 12.33 -6.91
#